data_AF-A0A2R7S8Q9-F1
#
_entry.id   AF-A0A2R7S8Q9-F1
#
_cell.length_a   1.000
_cell.length_b   1.000
_cell.length_c   1.000
_cell.angle_alpha   90.00
_cell.angle_beta   90.00
_cell.angle_gamma   90.00
#
_symmetry.space_group_name_H-M   'P 1'
#
loop_
_entity.id
_entity.type
_entity.pdbx_description
1 polymer ?
#
loop_
_entity_poly.entity_id
_entity_poly.type
_entity_poly.pdbx_seq_one_letter_code
_entity_poly.pdbx_strand_id
1 'polypeptide(L)'
;MRHLPASLLLALMPTLAAAWGNHSPMCYRAFERMPEVAGAAPVKAEPLVDFLRAQEPAIARTLQAQEAWAREHLQGHAARPDALRFTPEPARSDAERRAAFLRALRLSPHARLALYLQVDPRAPDTTRPALDAGEVSAVAHSKGATQRFVALQPGEAVAPLAVLASACDEPDYGLDLNLFDDNPGAPANPSYGFGNQPFGNPAVAIGSQAPFHMGFFHQGAVFNTLAPSFARTFAELRVQQYGGLAVLAWQTGHAYWGWRFAGLALHHVEDLTQPYHASAAPGATLGH
;
A
#
# COMPACT_ATOMS: atom_id res chain seq x y z
N MET A 1 -41.19 13.72 -24.59
CA MET A 1 -41.26 13.08 -23.26
C MET A 1 -40.59 11.70 -23.14
N ARG A 2 -40.14 11.05 -24.24
CA ARG A 2 -39.51 9.70 -24.18
C ARG A 2 -38.05 9.65 -23.69
N HIS A 3 -37.34 10.78 -23.57
CA HIS A 3 -35.92 10.82 -23.17
C HIS A 3 -35.69 11.15 -21.68
N LEU A 4 -36.70 11.67 -20.98
CA LEU A 4 -36.61 12.02 -19.56
C LEU A 4 -36.14 10.85 -18.65
N PRO A 5 -36.66 9.61 -18.80
CA PRO A 5 -36.23 8.52 -17.91
C PRO A 5 -34.79 8.07 -18.18
N ALA A 6 -34.33 8.10 -19.43
CA ALA A 6 -32.95 7.74 -19.78
C ALA A 6 -31.95 8.78 -19.25
N SER A 7 -32.28 10.07 -19.32
CA SER A 7 -31.45 11.14 -18.75
C SER A 7 -31.38 11.09 -17.23
N LEU A 8 -32.46 10.71 -16.54
CA LEU A 8 -32.44 10.51 -15.08
C LEU A 8 -31.58 9.31 -14.66
N LEU A 9 -31.63 8.21 -15.41
CA LEU A 9 -30.79 7.02 -15.18
C LEU A 9 -29.30 7.33 -15.37
N LEU A 10 -28.94 8.08 -16.42
CA LEU A 10 -27.57 8.54 -16.66
C LEU A 10 -27.08 9.51 -15.58
N ALA A 11 -27.95 10.38 -15.05
CA ALA A 11 -27.61 11.30 -13.97
C ALA A 11 -27.36 10.59 -12.61
N LEU A 12 -27.90 9.38 -12.41
CA LEU A 12 -27.68 8.58 -11.21
C LEU A 12 -26.45 7.66 -11.30
N MET A 13 -25.94 7.37 -12.50
CA MET A 13 -24.77 6.50 -12.69
C MET A 13 -23.52 6.92 -11.90
N PRO A 14 -23.18 8.21 -11.74
CA PRO A 14 -22.04 8.62 -10.91
C PRO A 14 -22.19 8.21 -9.44
N THR A 15 -23.42 8.13 -8.92
CA THR A 15 -23.66 7.71 -7.52
C THR A 15 -23.55 6.20 -7.31
N LEU A 16 -23.61 5.43 -8.40
CA LEU A 16 -23.38 3.98 -8.41
C LEU A 16 -21.90 3.63 -8.65
N ALA A 17 -21.11 4.60 -9.10
CA ALA A 17 -19.67 4.43 -9.23
C ALA A 17 -19.04 4.49 -7.83
N ALA A 18 -18.98 3.35 -7.14
CA ALA A 18 -18.10 3.11 -6.00
C ALA A 18 -16.64 3.00 -6.45
N ALA A 19 -16.22 3.88 -7.37
CA ALA A 19 -14.85 3.97 -7.81
C ALA A 19 -14.02 4.41 -6.60
N TRP A 20 -12.87 3.76 -6.39
CA TRP A 20 -11.83 4.12 -5.40
C TRP A 20 -11.97 3.63 -3.96
N GLY A 21 -13.04 2.91 -3.59
CA GLY A 21 -13.07 2.23 -2.28
C GLY A 21 -12.40 0.84 -2.28
N ASN A 22 -11.87 0.43 -3.43
CA ASN A 22 -11.29 -0.88 -3.69
C ASN A 22 -10.41 -0.80 -4.95
N HIS A 23 -9.10 -0.91 -4.77
CA HIS A 23 -8.10 -0.79 -5.84
C HIS A 23 -8.00 -2.05 -6.71
N SER A 24 -8.27 -3.23 -6.14
CA SER A 24 -8.04 -4.52 -6.81
C SER A 24 -8.74 -4.67 -8.17
N PRO A 25 -10.06 -4.41 -8.33
CA PRO A 25 -10.74 -4.51 -9.62
C PRO A 25 -10.13 -3.60 -10.69
N MET A 26 -9.71 -2.40 -10.32
CA MET A 26 -9.07 -1.48 -11.27
C MET A 26 -7.69 -1.97 -11.68
N CYS A 27 -6.89 -2.48 -10.75
CA CYS A 27 -5.62 -3.13 -11.06
C CYS A 27 -5.78 -4.33 -12.02
N TYR A 28 -6.78 -5.20 -11.80
CA TYR A 28 -7.05 -6.28 -12.75
C TYR A 28 -7.23 -5.74 -14.17
N ARG A 29 -8.01 -4.67 -14.35
CA ARG A 29 -8.27 -4.08 -15.67
C ARG A 29 -7.07 -3.33 -16.26
N ALA A 30 -6.28 -2.66 -15.41
CA ALA A 30 -5.11 -1.91 -15.84
C ALA A 30 -4.01 -2.85 -16.36
N PHE A 31 -3.79 -3.98 -15.68
CA PHE A 31 -2.64 -4.85 -15.91
C PHE A 31 -2.93 -6.10 -16.76
N GLU A 32 -4.20 -6.51 -16.95
CA GLU A 32 -4.54 -7.77 -17.64
C GLU A 32 -4.04 -7.89 -19.08
N ARG A 33 -3.77 -6.77 -19.76
CA ARG A 33 -3.25 -6.74 -21.14
C ARG A 33 -1.79 -6.28 -21.25
N MET A 34 -1.14 -5.96 -20.13
CA MET A 34 0.28 -5.63 -20.16
C MET A 34 1.08 -6.90 -20.47
N PRO A 35 1.90 -6.94 -21.54
CA PRO A 35 2.63 -8.16 -21.94
C PRO A 35 3.48 -8.75 -20.81
N GLU A 36 4.08 -7.89 -19.99
CA GLU A 36 4.91 -8.24 -18.84
C GLU A 36 4.13 -9.01 -17.75
N VAL A 37 2.82 -8.78 -17.66
CA VAL A 37 1.94 -9.43 -16.66
C VAL A 37 1.19 -10.61 -17.32
N ALA A 38 0.58 -10.38 -18.48
CA ALA A 38 -0.21 -11.37 -19.20
C ALA A 38 0.64 -12.57 -19.69
N GLY A 39 1.90 -12.32 -20.04
CA GLY A 39 2.85 -13.35 -20.47
C GLY A 39 3.62 -14.01 -19.32
N ALA A 40 3.47 -13.54 -18.08
CA ALA A 40 4.22 -14.07 -16.95
C ALA A 40 3.68 -15.44 -16.52
N ALA A 41 4.60 -16.38 -16.28
CA ALA A 41 4.26 -17.71 -15.80
C ALA A 41 3.66 -17.65 -14.37
N PRO A 42 2.76 -18.60 -14.01
CA PRO A 42 2.29 -18.74 -12.65
C PRO A 42 3.42 -18.81 -11.63
N VAL A 43 3.27 -18.08 -10.51
CA VAL A 43 4.25 -18.03 -9.42
C VAL A 43 3.76 -18.85 -8.22
N LYS A 44 4.67 -19.20 -7.33
CA LYS A 44 4.38 -19.99 -6.13
C LYS A 44 4.08 -19.06 -4.96
N ALA A 45 2.88 -19.16 -4.38
CA ALA A 45 2.51 -18.38 -3.19
C ALA A 45 3.51 -18.64 -2.05
N GLU A 46 4.11 -17.58 -1.53
CA GLU A 46 5.25 -17.67 -0.61
C GLU A 46 4.97 -16.92 0.70
N PRO A 47 5.00 -17.58 1.86
CA PRO A 47 4.93 -16.90 3.15
C PRO A 47 6.01 -15.82 3.28
N LEU A 48 5.66 -14.65 3.85
CA LEU A 48 6.60 -13.54 4.02
C LEU A 48 7.90 -13.97 4.70
N VAL A 49 7.76 -14.78 5.75
CA VAL A 49 8.89 -15.23 6.57
C VAL A 49 9.91 -16.05 5.79
N ASP A 50 9.49 -16.76 4.73
CA ASP A 50 10.39 -17.54 3.89
C ASP A 50 11.24 -16.62 3.00
N PHE A 51 10.62 -15.62 2.37
CA PHE A 51 11.34 -14.56 1.65
C PHE A 51 12.33 -13.82 2.57
N LEU A 52 11.86 -13.41 3.76
CA LEU A 52 12.72 -12.71 4.72
C LEU A 52 13.90 -13.59 5.14
N ARG A 53 13.68 -14.87 5.45
CA ARG A 53 14.73 -15.81 5.86
C ARG A 53 15.77 -16.00 4.76
N ALA A 54 15.33 -16.13 3.52
CA ALA A 54 16.22 -16.31 2.38
C ALA A 54 17.04 -15.06 2.05
N GLN A 55 16.48 -13.86 2.28
CA GLN A 55 17.03 -12.61 1.74
C GLN A 55 17.50 -11.60 2.79
N GLU A 56 17.64 -11.96 4.08
CA GLU A 56 17.99 -10.99 5.14
C GLU A 56 19.17 -10.07 4.78
N PRO A 57 20.34 -10.57 4.31
CA PRO A 57 21.46 -9.70 3.97
C PRO A 57 21.16 -8.75 2.80
N ALA A 58 20.38 -9.22 1.82
CA ALA A 58 20.02 -8.43 0.65
C ALA A 58 18.96 -7.37 0.98
N ILE A 59 17.99 -7.71 1.84
CA ILE A 59 17.00 -6.77 2.38
C ILE A 59 17.72 -5.67 3.16
N ALA A 60 18.65 -6.02 4.06
CA ALA A 60 19.39 -5.03 4.84
C ALA A 60 20.10 -3.99 3.94
N ARG A 61 20.80 -4.47 2.90
CA ARG A 61 21.47 -3.59 1.93
C ARG A 61 20.48 -2.74 1.14
N THR A 62 19.37 -3.34 0.69
CA THR A 62 18.33 -2.64 -0.09
C THR A 62 17.69 -1.53 0.73
N LEU A 63 17.26 -1.82 1.96
CA LEU A 63 16.63 -0.82 2.84
C LEU A 63 17.63 0.28 3.26
N GLN A 64 18.92 -0.05 3.38
CA GLN A 64 19.95 0.97 3.64
C GLN A 64 20.16 1.88 2.42
N ALA A 65 20.20 1.33 1.22
CA ALA A 65 20.32 2.12 -0.01
C ALA A 65 19.08 3.02 -0.22
N GLN A 66 17.88 2.49 0.03
CA GLN A 66 16.64 3.28 -0.04
C GLN A 66 16.63 4.43 0.97
N GLU A 67 17.08 4.22 2.21
CA GLU A 67 17.16 5.31 3.19
C GLU A 67 18.20 6.36 2.79
N ALA A 68 19.33 5.96 2.21
CA ALA A 68 20.32 6.91 1.68
C ALA A 68 19.73 7.73 0.51
N TRP A 69 19.08 7.05 -0.44
CA TRP A 69 18.40 7.71 -1.56
C TRP A 69 17.31 8.67 -1.07
N ALA A 70 16.49 8.27 -0.11
CA ALA A 70 15.40 9.10 0.42
C ALA A 70 15.91 10.39 1.08
N ARG A 71 17.04 10.32 1.80
CA ARG A 71 17.68 11.51 2.38
C ARG A 71 18.18 12.50 1.34
N GLU A 72 18.62 12.00 0.19
CA GLU A 72 19.17 12.81 -0.89
C GLU A 72 18.07 13.41 -1.78
N HIS A 73 16.98 12.67 -2.02
CA HIS A 73 16.00 13.00 -3.06
C HIS A 73 14.65 13.49 -2.53
N LEU A 74 14.21 13.04 -1.34
CA LEU A 74 12.90 13.41 -0.81
C LEU A 74 13.01 14.67 0.05
N GLN A 75 12.34 15.74 -0.39
CA GLN A 75 12.31 17.00 0.34
C GLN A 75 11.65 16.82 1.72
N GLY A 76 12.35 17.19 2.78
CA GLY A 76 11.81 17.08 4.14
C GLY A 76 11.67 15.63 4.66
N HIS A 77 12.41 14.67 4.07
CA HIS A 77 12.40 13.27 4.49
C HIS A 77 12.60 13.12 6.00
N ALA A 78 11.67 12.41 6.64
CA ALA A 78 11.84 11.98 8.02
C ALA A 78 12.82 10.79 8.05
N ALA A 79 14.09 11.12 8.29
CA ALA A 79 15.19 10.18 8.49
C ALA A 79 14.77 9.01 9.40
N ARG A 80 14.93 7.77 8.92
CA ARG A 80 14.65 6.59 9.74
C ARG A 80 15.62 6.53 10.92
N PRO A 81 15.15 6.40 12.17
CA PRO A 81 16.01 6.17 13.33
C PRO A 81 16.91 4.94 13.15
N ASP A 82 18.17 5.02 13.60
CA ASP A 82 19.13 3.92 13.47
C ASP A 82 18.69 2.65 14.20
N ALA A 83 17.95 2.78 15.30
CA ALA A 83 17.37 1.67 16.06
C ALA A 83 16.33 0.86 15.25
N LEU A 84 15.79 1.43 14.16
CA LEU A 84 14.87 0.75 13.25
C LEU A 84 15.59 0.12 12.06
N ARG A 85 16.93 0.15 12.01
CA ARG A 85 17.68 -0.47 10.93
C ARG A 85 17.41 -1.97 10.85
N PHE A 86 17.12 -2.47 9.66
CA PHE A 86 17.08 -3.92 9.42
C PHE A 86 18.50 -4.47 9.41
N THR A 87 18.88 -5.13 10.49
CA THR A 87 20.15 -5.85 10.58
C THR A 87 19.91 -7.33 10.28
N PRO A 88 20.73 -8.03 9.49
CA PRO A 88 20.61 -9.48 9.36
C PRO A 88 20.88 -10.17 10.71
N GLU A 89 20.09 -11.17 11.06
CA GLU A 89 20.31 -12.01 12.23
C GLU A 89 19.70 -13.40 11.98
N PRO A 90 20.53 -14.35 11.52
CA PRO A 90 20.06 -15.69 11.15
C PRO A 90 19.35 -16.41 12.30
N ALA A 91 19.72 -16.14 13.55
CA ALA A 91 19.17 -16.82 14.73
C ALA A 91 17.79 -16.29 15.18
N ARG A 92 17.27 -15.20 14.59
CA ARG A 92 15.92 -14.71 14.93
C ARG A 92 14.86 -15.74 14.60
N SER A 93 13.85 -15.82 15.48
CA SER A 93 12.59 -16.48 15.16
C SER A 93 11.90 -15.75 14.00
N ASP A 94 11.00 -16.47 13.31
CA ASP A 94 10.24 -15.89 12.20
C ASP A 94 9.36 -14.70 12.63
N ALA A 95 8.83 -14.73 13.86
CA ALA A 95 8.06 -13.63 14.43
C ALA A 95 8.94 -12.37 14.64
N GLU A 96 10.14 -12.53 15.19
CA GLU A 96 11.09 -11.42 15.38
C GLU A 96 11.60 -10.89 14.05
N ARG A 97 11.86 -11.76 13.08
CA ARG A 97 12.27 -11.40 11.71
C ARG A 97 11.21 -10.56 11.02
N ARG A 98 9.95 -10.98 11.07
CA ARG A 98 8.81 -10.22 10.56
C ARG A 98 8.68 -8.87 11.27
N ALA A 99 8.77 -8.86 12.60
CA ALA A 99 8.66 -7.62 13.38
C ALA A 99 9.80 -6.64 13.05
N ALA A 100 11.03 -7.14 12.87
CA ALA A 100 12.18 -6.33 12.44
C ALA A 100 11.98 -5.75 11.04
N PHE A 101 11.44 -6.53 10.10
CA PHE A 101 11.13 -6.07 8.75
C PHE A 101 10.08 -4.95 8.75
N LEU A 102 8.95 -5.14 9.44
CA LEU A 102 7.89 -4.12 9.55
C LEU A 102 8.42 -2.85 10.21
N ARG A 103 9.16 -2.96 11.31
CA ARG A 103 9.79 -1.80 11.97
C ARG A 103 10.76 -1.06 11.05
N ALA A 104 11.53 -1.78 10.24
CA ALA A 104 12.49 -1.16 9.34
C ALA A 104 11.86 -0.38 8.20
N LEU A 105 10.68 -0.80 7.74
CA LEU A 105 9.84 -0.05 6.81
C LEU A 105 8.95 1.00 7.50
N ARG A 106 8.91 0.98 8.84
CA ARG A 106 8.03 1.79 9.70
C ARG A 106 6.55 1.56 9.39
N LEU A 107 6.19 0.28 9.25
CA LEU A 107 4.82 -0.20 9.05
C LEU A 107 4.17 -0.59 10.37
N SER A 108 2.83 -0.59 10.39
CA SER A 108 2.06 -1.04 11.54
C SER A 108 2.42 -2.47 11.94
N PRO A 109 2.62 -2.78 13.23
CA PRO A 109 2.83 -4.15 13.69
C PRO A 109 1.58 -5.04 13.43
N HIS A 110 0.42 -4.43 13.20
CA HIS A 110 -0.84 -5.09 12.93
C HIS A 110 -1.08 -5.41 11.45
N ALA A 111 -0.22 -4.91 10.53
CA ALA A 111 -0.24 -5.31 9.13
C ALA A 111 -0.36 -6.83 9.04
N ARG A 112 -1.31 -7.40 8.27
CA ARG A 112 -1.51 -8.86 8.28
C ARG A 112 -0.52 -9.57 7.37
N LEU A 113 -0.40 -9.11 6.11
CA LEU A 113 0.42 -9.71 5.07
C LEU A 113 0.13 -11.22 4.89
N ALA A 114 -1.16 -11.59 4.99
CA ALA A 114 -1.64 -12.96 4.89
C ALA A 114 -1.43 -13.54 3.47
N LEU A 115 -1.50 -14.85 3.31
CA LEU A 115 -1.55 -15.46 1.97
C LEU A 115 -3.00 -15.47 1.47
N TYR A 116 -3.33 -14.51 0.61
CA TYR A 116 -4.69 -14.35 0.10
C TYR A 116 -4.69 -13.85 -1.34
N LEU A 117 -5.85 -13.96 -1.99
CA LEU A 117 -6.21 -13.17 -3.15
C LEU A 117 -7.48 -12.39 -2.87
N GLN A 118 -7.56 -11.20 -3.45
CA GLN A 118 -8.81 -10.49 -3.61
C GLN A 118 -9.40 -10.85 -4.97
N VAL A 119 -10.63 -11.36 -4.94
CA VAL A 119 -11.29 -11.95 -6.10
C VAL A 119 -11.64 -10.90 -7.15
N ASP A 120 -11.34 -11.18 -8.43
CA ASP A 120 -11.83 -10.37 -9.55
C ASP A 120 -13.34 -10.55 -9.69
N PRO A 121 -14.17 -9.49 -9.57
CA PRO A 121 -15.61 -9.58 -9.74
C PRO A 121 -16.07 -10.15 -11.09
N ARG A 122 -15.23 -10.08 -12.14
CA ARG A 122 -15.53 -10.64 -13.47
C ARG A 122 -15.22 -12.13 -13.59
N ALA A 123 -14.36 -12.65 -12.72
CA ALA A 123 -13.92 -14.03 -12.71
C ALA A 123 -13.88 -14.53 -11.25
N PRO A 124 -15.05 -14.68 -10.61
CA PRO A 124 -15.12 -15.04 -9.20
C PRO A 124 -14.48 -16.41 -8.97
N ASP A 125 -13.59 -16.48 -7.98
CA ASP A 125 -13.03 -17.74 -7.51
C ASP A 125 -13.99 -18.39 -6.52
N THR A 126 -14.56 -19.53 -6.91
CA THR A 126 -15.47 -20.33 -6.07
C THR A 126 -14.80 -21.59 -5.54
N THR A 127 -13.50 -21.79 -5.80
CA THR A 127 -12.78 -23.02 -5.50
C THR A 127 -11.97 -22.91 -4.21
N ARG A 128 -11.42 -21.73 -3.93
CA ARG A 128 -10.66 -21.45 -2.71
C ARG A 128 -11.58 -21.13 -1.54
N PRO A 129 -11.22 -21.53 -0.31
CA PRO A 129 -11.95 -21.11 0.89
C PRO A 129 -11.97 -19.59 1.02
N ALA A 130 -13.12 -19.02 1.37
CA ALA A 130 -13.21 -17.61 1.72
C ALA A 130 -12.43 -17.31 3.01
N LEU A 131 -11.81 -16.14 3.08
CA LEU A 131 -11.18 -15.61 4.30
C LEU A 131 -12.03 -14.52 4.94
N ASP A 132 -12.01 -14.46 6.27
CA ASP A 132 -12.58 -13.32 6.96
C ASP A 132 -11.74 -12.06 6.72
N ALA A 133 -12.40 -10.91 6.64
CA ALA A 133 -11.71 -9.64 6.39
C ALA A 133 -10.68 -9.32 7.48
N GLY A 134 -10.90 -9.71 8.74
CA GLY A 134 -9.97 -9.50 9.84
C GLY A 134 -8.68 -10.35 9.77
N GLU A 135 -8.67 -11.40 8.95
CA GLU A 135 -7.46 -12.20 8.65
C GLU A 135 -6.53 -11.48 7.67
N VAL A 136 -7.10 -10.63 6.80
CA VAL A 136 -6.39 -9.89 5.75
C VAL A 136 -6.13 -8.44 6.14
N SER A 137 -7.04 -7.84 6.91
CA SER A 137 -7.02 -6.43 7.27
C SER A 137 -6.99 -6.17 8.78
N ALA A 138 -6.25 -5.13 9.17
CA ALA A 138 -6.30 -4.56 10.51
C ALA A 138 -7.38 -3.47 10.64
N VAL A 139 -7.98 -3.07 9.51
CA VAL A 139 -9.02 -2.04 9.42
C VAL A 139 -10.37 -2.71 9.17
N ALA A 140 -11.37 -2.35 9.97
CA ALA A 140 -12.74 -2.77 9.71
C ALA A 140 -13.25 -2.16 8.41
N HIS A 141 -13.74 -3.01 7.52
CA HIS A 141 -14.32 -2.55 6.25
C HIS A 141 -15.56 -1.68 6.46
N SER A 142 -15.71 -0.66 5.63
CA SER A 142 -16.87 0.21 5.64
C SER A 142 -18.13 -0.54 5.20
N LYS A 143 -19.29 -0.03 5.62
CA LYS A 143 -20.58 -0.59 5.18
C LYS A 143 -20.68 -0.48 3.64
N GLY A 144 -20.89 -1.61 2.98
CA GLY A 144 -20.95 -1.68 1.52
C GLY A 144 -19.62 -2.05 0.84
N ALA A 145 -18.58 -2.38 1.62
CA ALA A 145 -17.31 -2.87 1.09
C ALA A 145 -17.46 -4.05 0.11
N THR A 146 -16.72 -3.97 -0.99
CA THR A 146 -16.80 -4.89 -2.13
C THR A 146 -15.67 -5.92 -2.13
N GLN A 147 -14.68 -5.77 -1.26
CA GLN A 147 -13.58 -6.69 -1.02
C GLN A 147 -14.10 -8.10 -0.72
N ARG A 148 -13.58 -9.10 -1.43
CA ARG A 148 -13.84 -10.52 -1.18
C ARG A 148 -12.51 -11.25 -1.23
N PHE A 149 -12.18 -11.97 -0.17
CA PHE A 149 -10.90 -12.62 -0.01
C PHE A 149 -11.03 -14.13 -0.05
N VAL A 150 -10.04 -14.77 -0.65
CA VAL A 150 -9.88 -16.23 -0.63
C VAL A 150 -8.47 -16.60 -0.19
N ALA A 151 -8.33 -17.73 0.49
CA ALA A 151 -7.08 -18.21 1.05
C ALA A 151 -6.16 -18.79 -0.03
N LEU A 152 -4.86 -18.47 0.05
CA LEU A 152 -3.81 -19.17 -0.69
C LEU A 152 -3.06 -20.14 0.21
N GLN A 153 -2.71 -21.31 -0.32
CA GLN A 153 -1.81 -22.23 0.36
C GLN A 153 -0.34 -21.95 0.01
N PRO A 154 0.62 -22.12 0.94
CA PRO A 154 2.05 -22.05 0.60
C PRO A 154 2.41 -23.00 -0.56
N GLY A 155 3.16 -22.50 -1.54
CA GLY A 155 3.56 -23.25 -2.73
C GLY A 155 2.47 -23.43 -3.80
N GLU A 156 1.28 -22.87 -3.58
CA GLU A 156 0.21 -22.88 -4.57
C GLU A 156 0.60 -22.08 -5.81
N ALA A 157 0.31 -22.59 -7.01
CA ALA A 157 0.54 -21.86 -8.24
C ALA A 157 -0.57 -20.82 -8.45
N VAL A 158 -0.17 -19.56 -8.60
CA VAL A 158 -1.08 -18.41 -8.73
C VAL A 158 -0.67 -17.52 -9.90
N ALA A 159 -1.66 -16.97 -10.59
CA ALA A 159 -1.43 -16.04 -11.70
C ALA A 159 -0.81 -14.73 -11.16
N PRO A 160 0.29 -14.22 -11.77
CA PRO A 160 0.91 -12.94 -11.39
C PRO A 160 -0.07 -11.78 -11.32
N LEU A 161 -0.98 -11.67 -12.30
CA LEU A 161 -2.02 -10.65 -12.32
C LEU A 161 -2.87 -10.64 -11.05
N ALA A 162 -3.24 -11.82 -10.53
CA ALA A 162 -4.06 -11.92 -9.34
C ALA A 162 -3.30 -11.49 -8.09
N VAL A 163 -2.01 -11.84 -7.97
CA VAL A 163 -1.15 -11.39 -6.86
C VAL A 163 -0.97 -9.88 -6.90
N LEU A 164 -0.61 -9.35 -8.08
CA LEU A 164 -0.39 -7.93 -8.32
C LEU A 164 -1.64 -7.12 -7.98
N ALA A 165 -2.79 -7.51 -8.56
CA ALA A 165 -4.04 -6.79 -8.37
C ALA A 165 -4.53 -6.84 -6.92
N SER A 166 -4.46 -8.00 -6.27
CA SER A 166 -4.83 -8.12 -4.85
C SER A 166 -4.00 -7.22 -3.95
N ALA A 167 -2.70 -7.11 -4.24
CA ALA A 167 -1.79 -6.28 -3.47
C ALA A 167 -2.00 -4.78 -3.67
N CYS A 168 -2.64 -4.37 -4.76
CA CYS A 168 -2.97 -2.95 -4.97
C CYS A 168 -3.97 -2.40 -3.94
N ASP A 169 -4.79 -3.22 -3.29
CA ASP A 169 -5.73 -2.75 -2.24
C ASP A 169 -5.12 -2.93 -0.83
N GLU A 170 -3.97 -3.60 -0.73
CA GLU A 170 -3.42 -4.05 0.55
C GLU A 170 -2.92 -2.92 1.47
N PRO A 171 -2.37 -1.79 0.99
CA PRO A 171 -1.98 -0.69 1.88
C PRO A 171 -3.14 -0.14 2.71
N ASP A 172 -4.36 -0.09 2.15
CA ASP A 172 -5.59 0.33 2.83
C ASP A 172 -6.02 -0.60 3.96
N TYR A 173 -5.47 -1.81 4.02
CA TYR A 173 -5.76 -2.81 5.05
C TYR A 173 -5.00 -2.56 6.35
N GLY A 174 -4.43 -1.38 6.51
CA GLY A 174 -3.85 -0.92 7.75
C GLY A 174 -2.33 -1.07 7.82
N LEU A 175 -1.64 -0.99 6.69
CA LEU A 175 -0.17 -0.97 6.68
C LEU A 175 0.36 0.28 7.39
N ASP A 176 -0.38 1.39 7.31
CA ASP A 176 0.04 2.72 7.76
C ASP A 176 -0.76 3.26 8.97
N LEU A 177 -1.15 2.35 9.87
CA LEU A 177 -1.85 2.70 11.12
C LEU A 177 -0.90 3.07 12.25
N ASN A 178 -1.19 4.19 12.90
CA ASN A 178 -0.53 4.69 14.11
C ASN A 178 0.99 4.85 13.96
N LEU A 179 1.44 5.55 12.92
CA LEU A 179 2.87 5.69 12.62
C LEU A 179 3.50 6.98 13.16
N PHE A 180 2.70 7.95 13.59
CA PHE A 180 3.14 9.26 14.06
C PHE A 180 3.16 9.34 15.59
N ASP A 181 4.03 10.19 16.14
CA ASP A 181 4.27 10.28 17.59
C ASP A 181 3.03 10.71 18.40
N ASP A 182 2.07 11.38 17.76
CA ASP A 182 0.81 11.85 18.34
C ASP A 182 -0.38 10.91 18.07
N ASN A 183 -0.16 9.73 17.48
CA ASN A 183 -1.20 8.73 17.32
C ASN A 183 -1.37 7.87 18.61
N PRO A 184 -2.60 7.55 19.05
CA PRO A 184 -2.85 6.80 20.27
C PRO A 184 -2.16 5.43 20.36
N GLY A 185 -1.93 4.76 19.22
CA GLY A 185 -1.32 3.44 19.14
C GLY A 185 0.14 3.44 18.68
N ALA A 186 0.81 4.59 18.68
CA ALA A 186 2.15 4.71 18.12
C ALA A 186 3.20 3.92 18.91
N PRO A 187 4.13 3.23 18.23
CA PRO A 187 5.24 2.57 18.91
C PRO A 187 6.11 3.58 19.66
N ALA A 188 6.24 3.43 20.98
CA ALA A 188 7.03 4.34 21.80
C ALA A 188 8.53 3.97 21.87
N ASN A 189 8.89 2.69 21.68
CA ASN A 189 10.25 2.17 21.94
C ASN A 189 10.73 1.16 20.87
N PRO A 190 11.52 1.59 19.87
CA PRO A 190 11.79 2.99 19.51
C PRO A 190 10.61 3.60 18.71
N SER A 191 10.43 4.93 18.82
CA SER A 191 9.56 5.69 17.91
C SER A 191 9.98 5.50 16.45
N TYR A 192 9.02 5.62 15.54
CA TYR A 192 9.23 5.57 14.10
C TYR A 192 9.89 6.84 13.52
N GLY A 193 9.96 7.92 14.31
CA GLY A 193 10.68 9.13 13.94
C GLY A 193 10.01 9.94 12.82
N PHE A 194 8.71 9.72 12.58
CA PHE A 194 7.93 10.55 11.67
C PHE A 194 7.49 11.87 12.31
N GLY A 195 7.65 12.10 13.61
CA GLY A 195 7.11 13.28 14.28
C GLY A 195 5.58 13.21 14.38
N ASN A 196 4.95 14.37 14.57
CA ASN A 196 3.49 14.48 14.59
C ASN A 196 2.88 14.32 13.18
N GLN A 197 1.65 13.85 13.14
CA GLN A 197 0.89 13.67 11.91
C GLN A 197 0.66 15.02 11.20
N PRO A 198 1.02 15.15 9.91
CA PRO A 198 1.00 16.43 9.21
C PRO A 198 -0.40 16.92 8.81
N PHE A 199 -1.32 16.01 8.51
CA PHE A 199 -2.71 16.31 8.16
C PHE A 199 -3.60 15.07 8.37
N GLY A 200 -4.93 15.28 8.38
CA GLY A 200 -5.90 14.29 8.84
C GLY A 200 -6.16 14.40 10.35
N ASN A 201 -6.86 13.43 10.93
CA ASN A 201 -7.18 13.41 12.35
C ASN A 201 -6.28 12.40 13.10
N PRO A 202 -5.29 12.84 13.90
CA PRO A 202 -4.37 11.94 14.60
C PRO A 202 -5.03 11.12 15.72
N ALA A 203 -6.21 11.54 16.20
CA ALA A 203 -6.96 10.79 17.22
C ALA A 203 -7.67 9.55 16.66
N VAL A 204 -7.75 9.41 15.33
CA VAL A 204 -8.40 8.30 14.65
C VAL A 204 -7.35 7.46 13.93
N ALA A 205 -7.23 6.17 14.27
CA ALA A 205 -6.16 5.30 13.75
C ALA A 205 -6.05 5.29 12.22
N ILE A 206 -7.18 5.23 11.49
CA ILE A 206 -7.19 5.26 10.02
C ILE A 206 -6.69 6.60 9.45
N GLY A 207 -6.79 7.68 10.24
CA GLY A 207 -6.28 9.01 9.89
C GLY A 207 -4.77 9.02 9.67
N SER A 208 -4.03 8.09 10.29
CA SER A 208 -2.58 7.91 10.11
C SER A 208 -2.20 7.53 8.67
N GLN A 209 -3.13 6.97 7.88
CA GLN A 209 -2.84 6.59 6.50
C GLN A 209 -2.78 7.80 5.57
N ALA A 210 -3.54 8.87 5.84
CA ALA A 210 -3.67 10.00 4.92
C ALA A 210 -2.32 10.58 4.43
N PRO A 211 -1.30 10.79 5.28
CA PRO A 211 0.00 11.28 4.82
C PRO A 211 0.79 10.32 3.91
N PHE A 212 0.50 9.03 3.93
CA PHE A 212 1.15 8.02 3.09
C PHE A 212 0.40 7.76 1.77
N HIS A 213 -0.88 8.08 1.74
CA HIS A 213 -1.77 7.85 0.60
C HIS A 213 -2.07 9.11 -0.22
N MET A 214 -1.87 10.29 0.36
CA MET A 214 -2.14 11.57 -0.30
C MET A 214 -0.85 12.35 -0.56
N GLY A 215 -0.78 13.01 -1.71
CA GLY A 215 0.37 13.81 -2.12
C GLY A 215 -0.05 15.09 -2.85
N PHE A 216 0.24 16.24 -2.25
CA PHE A 216 -0.21 17.55 -2.73
C PHE A 216 0.88 18.30 -3.52
N PHE A 217 1.54 17.60 -4.45
CA PHE A 217 2.76 18.07 -5.12
C PHE A 217 2.58 19.31 -6.02
N HIS A 218 1.34 19.65 -6.38
CA HIS A 218 1.02 20.66 -7.40
C HIS A 218 0.05 21.76 -6.93
N GLN A 219 0.00 22.08 -5.63
CA GLN A 219 -0.92 23.11 -5.09
C GLN A 219 -0.47 24.57 -5.31
N GLY A 220 0.78 24.80 -5.71
CA GLY A 220 1.34 26.13 -5.94
C GLY A 220 1.95 26.79 -4.69
N ALA A 221 2.75 27.85 -4.91
CA ALA A 221 3.60 28.43 -3.88
C ALA A 221 2.85 29.08 -2.71
N VAL A 222 1.73 29.77 -2.99
CA VAL A 222 0.90 30.41 -1.96
C VAL A 222 0.33 29.35 -1.01
N PHE A 223 -0.25 28.28 -1.55
CA PHE A 223 -0.77 27.17 -0.73
C PHE A 223 0.35 26.54 0.10
N ASN A 224 1.48 26.22 -0.51
CA ASN A 224 2.61 25.60 0.18
C ASN A 224 3.17 26.48 1.32
N THR A 225 3.05 27.80 1.19
CA THR A 225 3.46 28.75 2.24
C THR A 225 2.44 28.81 3.38
N LEU A 226 1.14 28.77 3.07
CA LEU A 226 0.07 28.87 4.07
C LEU A 226 -0.24 27.55 4.78
N ALA A 227 0.01 26.42 4.12
CA ALA A 227 -0.27 25.08 4.62
C ALA A 227 0.95 24.15 4.47
N PRO A 228 2.12 24.49 5.04
CA PRO A 228 3.37 23.76 4.81
C PRO A 228 3.33 22.30 5.27
N SER A 229 2.42 21.93 6.20
CA SER A 229 2.27 20.54 6.62
C SER A 229 1.76 19.63 5.50
N PHE A 230 1.01 20.15 4.53
CA PHE A 230 0.53 19.38 3.37
C PHE A 230 1.66 18.98 2.40
N ALA A 231 2.80 19.66 2.45
CA ALA A 231 4.00 19.25 1.72
C ALA A 231 4.67 18.02 2.33
N ARG A 232 4.31 17.65 3.57
CA ARG A 232 4.89 16.53 4.31
C ARG A 232 4.11 15.24 4.05
N THR A 233 4.26 14.72 2.85
CA THR A 233 3.70 13.44 2.40
C THR A 233 4.79 12.35 2.36
N PHE A 234 4.37 11.10 2.45
CA PHE A 234 5.20 9.91 2.44
C PHE A 234 4.81 8.91 1.32
N ALA A 235 3.97 9.32 0.36
CA ALA A 235 3.58 8.47 -0.76
C ALA A 235 4.81 8.05 -1.60
N GLU A 236 5.70 8.98 -1.94
CA GLU A 236 6.94 8.68 -2.67
C GLU A 236 7.85 7.72 -1.90
N LEU A 237 7.92 7.84 -0.56
CA LEU A 237 8.67 6.92 0.28
C LEU A 237 8.14 5.49 0.13
N ARG A 238 6.82 5.28 0.13
CA ARG A 238 6.21 3.96 -0.03
C ARG A 238 6.47 3.37 -1.41
N VAL A 239 6.31 4.16 -2.47
CA VAL A 239 6.63 3.75 -3.84
C VAL A 239 8.08 3.25 -3.93
N GLN A 240 9.02 3.98 -3.33
CA GLN A 240 10.44 3.63 -3.36
C GLN A 240 10.75 2.39 -2.53
N GLN A 241 10.18 2.29 -1.33
CA GLN A 241 10.35 1.13 -0.45
C GLN A 241 9.85 -0.17 -1.11
N TYR A 242 8.60 -0.17 -1.57
CA TYR A 242 7.99 -1.36 -2.17
C TYR A 242 8.56 -1.64 -3.56
N GLY A 243 8.83 -0.62 -4.38
CA GLY A 243 9.46 -0.78 -5.69
C GLY A 243 10.84 -1.44 -5.60
N GLY A 244 11.70 -1.00 -4.68
CA GLY A 244 13.01 -1.63 -4.49
C GLY A 244 12.94 -3.05 -3.93
N LEU A 245 11.96 -3.34 -3.05
CA LEU A 245 11.71 -4.70 -2.57
C LEU A 245 11.18 -5.62 -3.67
N ALA A 246 10.35 -5.11 -4.57
CA ALA A 246 9.86 -5.85 -5.73
C ALA A 246 11.03 -6.27 -6.65
N VAL A 247 11.91 -5.31 -6.98
CA VAL A 247 13.12 -5.56 -7.77
C VAL A 247 14.01 -6.61 -7.10
N LEU A 248 14.27 -6.47 -5.80
CA LEU A 248 15.04 -7.45 -5.03
C LEU A 248 14.40 -8.84 -5.14
N ALA A 249 13.10 -8.96 -4.88
CA ALA A 249 12.40 -10.23 -4.85
C ALA A 249 12.42 -10.93 -6.22
N TRP A 250 12.17 -10.22 -7.32
CA TRP A 250 12.30 -10.81 -8.66
C TRP A 250 13.73 -11.26 -8.98
N GLN A 251 14.74 -10.44 -8.67
CA GLN A 251 16.15 -10.76 -8.95
C GLN A 251 16.68 -11.95 -8.16
N THR A 252 16.04 -12.27 -7.03
CA THR A 252 16.47 -13.33 -6.12
C THR A 252 15.58 -14.57 -6.17
N GLY A 253 14.66 -14.65 -7.14
CA GLY A 253 13.82 -15.83 -7.36
C GLY A 253 12.53 -15.88 -6.53
N HIS A 254 12.19 -14.81 -5.82
CA HIS A 254 11.00 -14.68 -4.98
C HIS A 254 9.87 -13.97 -5.73
N ALA A 255 9.49 -14.49 -6.90
CA ALA A 255 8.61 -13.79 -7.83
C ALA A 255 7.22 -13.45 -7.25
N TYR A 256 6.70 -14.27 -6.32
CA TYR A 256 5.45 -13.95 -5.62
C TYR A 256 5.55 -12.63 -4.85
N TRP A 257 6.61 -12.45 -4.06
CA TRP A 257 6.86 -11.18 -3.37
C TRP A 257 7.24 -10.06 -4.33
N GLY A 258 7.88 -10.36 -5.46
CA GLY A 258 8.10 -9.40 -6.54
C GLY A 258 6.78 -8.76 -7.01
N TRP A 259 5.81 -9.58 -7.40
CA TRP A 259 4.49 -9.10 -7.83
C TRP A 259 3.71 -8.43 -6.70
N ARG A 260 3.77 -8.97 -5.48
CA ARG A 260 3.07 -8.41 -4.33
C ARG A 260 3.60 -7.04 -3.94
N PHE A 261 4.92 -6.88 -3.79
CA PHE A 261 5.53 -5.57 -3.52
C PHE A 261 5.30 -4.58 -4.66
N ALA A 262 5.26 -5.03 -5.91
CA ALA A 262 4.90 -4.15 -7.02
C ALA A 262 3.47 -3.62 -6.89
N GLY A 263 2.52 -4.46 -6.49
CA GLY A 263 1.14 -4.02 -6.21
C GLY A 263 1.07 -3.02 -5.07
N LEU A 264 1.80 -3.26 -3.97
CA LEU A 264 1.91 -2.29 -2.87
C LEU A 264 2.49 -0.95 -3.34
N ALA A 265 3.49 -0.94 -4.21
CA ALA A 265 4.05 0.28 -4.78
C ALA A 265 3.03 1.00 -5.68
N LEU A 266 2.34 0.24 -6.53
CA LEU A 266 1.37 0.76 -7.48
C LEU A 266 0.15 1.34 -6.80
N HIS A 267 -0.30 0.81 -5.67
CA HIS A 267 -1.35 1.42 -4.85
C HIS A 267 -1.11 2.92 -4.63
N HIS A 268 0.10 3.30 -4.18
CA HIS A 268 0.42 4.70 -3.91
C HIS A 268 0.52 5.54 -5.19
N VAL A 269 0.83 4.93 -6.34
CA VAL A 269 0.77 5.62 -7.63
C VAL A 269 -0.67 5.82 -8.07
N GLU A 270 -1.50 4.80 -7.91
CA GLU A 270 -2.92 4.85 -8.21
C GLU A 270 -3.60 5.91 -7.37
N ASP A 271 -3.36 5.95 -6.06
CA ASP A 271 -3.86 6.97 -5.15
C ASP A 271 -3.67 8.38 -5.71
N LEU A 272 -2.49 8.70 -6.22
CA LEU A 272 -2.18 10.02 -6.77
C LEU A 272 -2.92 10.34 -8.09
N THR A 273 -3.61 9.37 -8.69
CA THR A 273 -4.52 9.60 -9.82
C THR A 273 -5.95 9.95 -9.34
N GLN A 274 -6.20 9.89 -8.03
CA GLN A 274 -7.46 10.29 -7.40
C GLN A 274 -7.42 11.78 -7.07
N PRO A 275 -8.38 12.60 -7.54
CA PRO A 275 -8.33 14.04 -7.34
C PRO A 275 -8.24 14.51 -5.88
N TYR A 276 -8.97 13.87 -4.96
CA TYR A 276 -8.91 14.13 -3.51
C TYR A 276 -7.60 13.66 -2.86
N HIS A 277 -6.91 12.64 -3.37
CA HIS A 277 -5.58 12.25 -2.86
C HIS A 277 -4.45 13.11 -3.43
N ALA A 278 -4.64 13.74 -4.60
CA ALA A 278 -3.64 14.58 -5.24
C ALA A 278 -3.86 16.10 -5.06
N SER A 279 -5.05 16.51 -4.59
CA SER A 279 -5.39 17.92 -4.43
C SER A 279 -6.15 18.22 -3.14
N ALA A 280 -5.74 19.29 -2.44
CA ALA A 280 -6.39 19.76 -1.22
C ALA A 280 -7.76 20.41 -1.52
N ALA A 281 -7.97 20.89 -2.75
CA ALA A 281 -9.24 21.43 -3.22
C ALA A 281 -9.52 20.96 -4.66
N PRO A 282 -9.93 19.68 -4.87
CA PRO A 282 -10.18 19.14 -6.19
C PRO A 282 -11.26 19.94 -6.93
N GLY A 283 -10.98 20.35 -8.16
CA GLY A 283 -11.91 21.14 -8.98
C GLY A 283 -11.93 22.65 -8.68
N ALA A 284 -11.17 23.12 -7.68
CA ALA A 284 -10.95 24.55 -7.46
C ALA A 284 -9.61 24.98 -8.08
N THR A 285 -9.61 26.05 -8.87
CA THR A 285 -8.38 26.75 -9.23
C THR A 285 -8.11 27.81 -8.16
N LEU A 286 -7.20 27.51 -7.23
CA LEU A 286 -6.60 28.56 -6.42
C LEU A 286 -5.65 29.31 -7.37
N GLY A 287 -6.00 30.55 -7.71
CA GLY A 287 -5.32 31.33 -8.75
C GLY A 287 -3.79 31.30 -8.61
N HIS A 288 -3.12 31.06 -9.74
CA HIS A 288 -1.67 31.07 -9.88
C HIS A 288 -1.06 32.44 -9.54
#